data_AF-A0A1M5EHJ7-F1
#
_entry.id   AF-A0A1M5EHJ7-F1
#
_cell.length_a   1.000
_cell.length_b   1.000
_cell.length_c   1.000
_cell.angle_alpha   90.00
_cell.angle_beta   90.00
_cell.angle_gamma   90.00
#
_symmetry.space_group_name_H-M   'P 1'
#
loop_
_entity.id
_entity.type
_entity.pdbx_description
1 polymer ?
#
loop_
_entity_poly.entity_id
_entity_poly.type
_entity_poly.pdbx_seq_one_letter_code
_entity_poly.pdbx_strand_id
1 'polypeptide(L)'
;MKNISSIVSEMIELLETYGYFDWAKALKSNVSYMSDSPTEAKSRIVSMYGGMGSLNDIVLHQNGVPNLKDNLRFSELRSELYNICIK
;
A
#
# COMPACT_ATOMS: atom_id res chain seq x y z
N MET A 1 -16.67 -1.09 -7.98
CA MET A 1 -15.32 -0.48 -8.09
C MET A 1 -14.81 -0.23 -6.69
N LYS A 2 -13.64 -0.73 -6.32
CA LYS A 2 -13.00 -0.39 -5.04
C LYS A 2 -12.54 1.07 -5.09
N ASN A 3 -12.64 1.78 -3.96
CA ASN A 3 -12.11 3.13 -3.82
C ASN A 3 -10.75 3.08 -3.09
N ILE A 4 -10.00 4.19 -3.09
CA ILE A 4 -8.64 4.24 -2.52
C ILE A 4 -8.65 3.78 -1.06
N SER A 5 -9.62 4.23 -0.26
CA SER A 5 -9.73 3.85 1.15
C SER A 5 -9.89 2.34 1.34
N SER A 6 -10.76 1.68 0.57
CA SER A 6 -10.94 0.22 0.68
C SER A 6 -9.70 -0.58 0.29
N ILE A 7 -8.95 -0.13 -0.72
CA ILE A 7 -7.72 -0.81 -1.17
C ILE A 7 -6.65 -0.65 -0.10
N VAL A 8 -6.48 0.57 0.41
CA VAL A 8 -5.48 0.87 1.43
C VAL A 8 -5.80 0.17 2.75
N SER A 9 -7.07 0.06 3.16
CA SER A 9 -7.44 -0.72 4.35
C SER A 9 -7.00 -2.17 4.24
N GLU A 10 -7.25 -2.82 3.09
CA GLU A 10 -6.84 -4.22 2.87
C GLU A 10 -5.30 -4.36 2.83
N MET A 11 -4.60 -3.39 2.24
CA MET A 11 -3.12 -3.36 2.27
C MET A 11 -2.57 -3.18 3.69
N ILE A 12 -3.20 -2.33 4.50
CA ILE A 12 -2.83 -2.10 5.91
C ILE A 12 -2.98 -3.41 6.69
N GLU A 13 -4.12 -4.10 6.56
CA GLU A 13 -4.36 -5.37 7.25
C GLU A 13 -3.28 -6.42 6.91
N LEU A 14 -2.93 -6.54 5.62
CA LEU A 14 -1.84 -7.43 5.19
C LEU A 14 -0.49 -6.99 5.79
N LEU A 15 -0.14 -5.71 5.69
CA LEU A 15 1.13 -5.20 6.22
C LEU A 15 1.25 -5.43 7.73
N GLU A 16 0.21 -5.13 8.50
CA GLU A 16 0.17 -5.33 9.95
C GLU A 16 0.26 -6.82 10.32
N THR A 17 -0.42 -7.70 9.57
CA THR A 17 -0.36 -9.16 9.77
C THR A 17 1.08 -9.70 9.67
N TYR A 18 1.89 -9.12 8.77
CA TYR A 18 3.28 -9.51 8.55
C TYR A 18 4.30 -8.61 9.26
N GLY A 19 3.86 -7.68 10.10
CA GLY A 19 4.73 -6.83 10.93
C GLY A 19 5.33 -5.60 10.25
N TYR A 20 4.86 -5.23 9.05
CA TYR A 20 5.29 -4.03 8.31
C TYR A 20 4.54 -2.76 8.76
N PHE A 21 4.55 -2.49 10.07
CA PHE A 21 3.75 -1.42 10.70
C PHE A 21 4.09 -0.01 10.18
N ASP A 22 5.34 0.27 9.84
CA ASP A 22 5.74 1.59 9.33
C ASP A 22 5.09 1.88 7.96
N TRP A 23 5.00 0.87 7.10
CA TRP A 23 4.33 0.97 5.81
C TRP A 23 2.82 1.11 5.96
N ALA A 24 2.21 0.34 6.88
CA ALA A 24 0.81 0.47 7.21
C ALA A 24 0.49 1.89 7.71
N LYS A 25 1.31 2.43 8.61
CA LYS A 25 1.19 3.80 9.13
C LYS A 25 1.35 4.85 8.03
N ALA A 26 2.32 4.70 7.14
CA ALA A 26 2.53 5.62 6.02
C ALA A 26 1.32 5.66 5.07
N LEU A 27 0.78 4.50 4.68
CA LEU A 27 -0.43 4.41 3.85
C LEU A 27 -1.64 5.04 4.54
N LYS A 28 -1.84 4.73 5.83
CA LYS A 28 -2.93 5.30 6.63
C LYS A 28 -2.84 6.83 6.67
N SER A 29 -1.64 7.37 6.92
CA SER A 29 -1.42 8.82 6.96
C SER A 29 -1.75 9.49 5.63
N ASN A 30 -1.37 8.90 4.50
CA ASN A 30 -1.67 9.46 3.19
C ASN A 30 -3.17 9.43 2.87
N VAL A 31 -3.88 8.37 3.25
CA VAL A 31 -5.35 8.31 3.06
C VAL A 31 -6.07 9.31 3.95
N SER A 32 -5.66 9.47 5.20
CA SER A 32 -6.23 10.51 6.07
C SER A 32 -6.00 11.91 5.51
N TYR A 33 -4.83 12.17 4.91
CA TYR A 33 -4.50 13.45 4.30
C TYR A 33 -5.31 13.76 3.02
N MET A 34 -6.00 12.78 2.43
CA MET A 34 -6.85 13.01 1.24
C MET A 34 -7.99 13.98 1.51
N SER A 35 -8.49 14.09 2.75
CA SER A 35 -9.54 15.08 3.07
C SER A 35 -9.05 16.51 2.89
N ASP A 36 -7.75 16.74 3.07
CA ASP A 36 -7.14 18.06 3.02
C ASP A 36 -6.66 18.37 1.61
N SER A 37 -5.97 17.42 0.97
CA SER A 37 -5.44 17.59 -0.38
C SER A 37 -5.42 16.25 -1.15
N PRO A 38 -6.49 15.93 -1.90
CA PRO A 38 -6.59 14.68 -2.66
C PRO A 38 -5.44 14.48 -3.66
N THR A 39 -5.07 15.53 -4.40
CA THR A 39 -4.04 15.47 -5.44
C THR A 39 -2.66 15.23 -4.84
N GLU A 40 -2.32 15.93 -3.76
CA GLU A 40 -1.03 15.76 -3.10
C GLU A 40 -0.95 14.41 -2.40
N ALA A 41 -2.02 13.97 -1.73
CA ALA A 41 -2.10 12.65 -1.13
C ALA A 41 -1.88 11.52 -2.16
N LYS A 42 -2.50 11.63 -3.35
CA LYS A 42 -2.24 10.70 -4.47
C LYS A 42 -0.77 10.72 -4.90
N SER A 43 -0.17 11.91 -5.04
CA SER A 43 1.24 12.05 -5.39
C SER A 43 2.17 11.40 -4.37
N ARG A 44 1.90 11.60 -3.06
CA ARG A 44 2.63 10.95 -1.96
C ARG A 44 2.47 9.43 -1.98
N ILE A 45 1.31 8.90 -2.32
CA ILE A 45 1.11 7.45 -2.48
C ILE A 45 1.93 6.94 -3.66
N VAL A 46 1.90 7.62 -4.81
CA VAL A 46 2.64 7.22 -6.01
C VAL A 46 4.16 7.21 -5.73
N SER A 47 4.68 8.18 -4.98
CA SER A 47 6.10 8.23 -4.65
C SER A 47 6.58 7.05 -3.80
N MET A 48 5.67 6.36 -3.08
CA MET A 48 6.01 5.16 -2.31
C MET A 48 6.40 3.96 -3.19
N TYR A 49 6.12 3.98 -4.50
CA TYR A 49 6.37 2.86 -5.42
C TYR A 49 7.77 2.87 -6.05
N GLY A 50 8.57 3.93 -5.84
CA GLY A 50 9.90 4.07 -6.43
C GLY A 50 11.01 4.30 -5.41
N GLY A 51 12.24 3.99 -5.78
CA GLY A 51 13.43 4.13 -4.94
C GLY A 51 13.82 2.83 -4.21
N MET A 52 14.94 2.86 -3.49
CA MET A 52 15.43 1.73 -2.69
C MET A 52 14.61 1.61 -1.41
N GLY A 53 14.05 0.43 -1.14
CA GLY A 53 13.16 0.23 0.01
C GLY A 53 11.81 0.86 -0.21
N SER A 54 11.26 0.73 -1.42
CA SER A 54 9.92 1.18 -1.79
C SER A 54 8.85 0.16 -1.35
N LEU A 55 7.57 0.55 -1.45
CA LEU A 55 6.42 -0.34 -1.24
C LEU A 55 6.44 -1.54 -2.21
N ASN A 56 7.11 -1.41 -3.36
CA ASN A 56 7.29 -2.49 -4.32
C ASN A 56 8.29 -3.56 -3.85
N ASP A 57 9.23 -3.20 -2.99
CA ASP A 57 10.27 -4.11 -2.49
C ASP A 57 9.77 -5.02 -1.36
N ILE A 58 8.59 -4.75 -0.81
CA ILE A 58 7.99 -5.56 0.26
C ILE A 58 7.55 -6.91 -0.29
N VAL A 59 8.03 -7.98 0.35
CA VAL A 59 7.59 -9.36 0.19
C VAL A 59 7.04 -9.84 1.52
N LEU A 60 5.74 -10.11 1.59
CA LEU A 60 5.07 -10.55 2.82
C LEU A 60 5.56 -11.95 3.19
N HIS A 61 6.29 -12.07 4.30
CA HIS A 61 6.87 -13.33 4.74
C HIS A 61 6.73 -13.52 6.24
N GLN A 62 6.60 -14.77 6.68
CA GLN A 62 6.69 -15.15 8.09
C GLN A 62 7.96 -15.97 8.27
N ASN A 63 8.86 -15.52 9.16
CA ASN A 63 10.16 -16.17 9.40
C ASN A 63 10.98 -16.42 8.11
N GLY A 64 10.96 -15.47 7.18
CA GLY A 64 11.67 -15.57 5.90
C GLY A 64 10.99 -16.45 4.84
N VAL A 65 9.83 -17.03 5.13
CA VAL A 65 9.04 -17.82 4.17
C VAL A 65 7.91 -16.96 3.60
N PRO A 66 7.91 -16.67 2.29
CA PRO A 66 6.85 -15.88 1.65
C PRO A 66 5.52 -16.63 1.60
N ASN A 67 4.41 -15.92 1.84
CA ASN A 67 3.07 -16.46 1.58
C ASN A 67 2.63 -16.10 0.15
N LEU A 68 2.54 -17.11 -0.73
CA LEU A 68 2.20 -16.88 -2.14
C LEU A 68 0.84 -16.18 -2.32
N LYS A 69 -0.19 -16.63 -1.61
CA LYS A 69 -1.55 -16.11 -1.76
C LYS A 69 -1.63 -14.64 -1.38
N ASP A 70 -1.05 -14.30 -0.24
CA ASP A 70 -1.11 -12.93 0.28
C ASP A 70 -0.21 -11.98 -0.52
N ASN A 71 0.94 -12.45 -1.01
CA ASN A 71 1.79 -11.63 -1.91
C ASN A 71 1.12 -11.38 -3.26
N LEU A 72 0.44 -12.38 -3.84
CA LEU A 72 -0.34 -12.18 -5.06
C LEU A 72 -1.42 -11.13 -4.84
N ARG A 73 -2.17 -11.25 -3.73
CA ARG A 73 -3.20 -10.28 -3.36
C ARG A 73 -2.63 -8.89 -3.13
N PHE A 74 -1.49 -8.78 -2.44
CA PHE A 74 -0.82 -7.52 -2.20
C PHE A 74 -0.31 -6.88 -3.50
N SER A 75 0.16 -7.70 -4.45
CA SER A 75 0.56 -7.24 -5.78
C SER A 75 -0.61 -6.69 -6.61
N GLU A 76 -1.77 -7.34 -6.54
CA GLU A 76 -3.01 -6.84 -7.15
C GLU A 76 -3.41 -5.49 -6.55
N LEU A 77 -3.44 -5.40 -5.22
CA LEU A 77 -3.79 -4.17 -4.49
C LEU A 77 -2.85 -3.01 -4.82
N ARG A 78 -1.54 -3.26 -4.89
CA ARG A 78 -0.53 -2.28 -5.33
C ARG A 78 -0.84 -1.75 -6.73
N SER A 79 -1.15 -2.65 -7.66
CA SER A 79 -1.46 -2.29 -9.04
C SER A 79 -2.77 -1.48 -9.13
N GLU A 80 -3.82 -1.89 -8.41
CA GLU A 80 -5.09 -1.17 -8.33
C GLU A 80 -4.90 0.24 -7.75
N LEU A 81 -4.19 0.36 -6.62
CA LEU A 81 -3.94 1.64 -5.95
C LEU A 81 -3.15 2.59 -6.84
N TYR A 82 -2.04 2.13 -7.42
CA TYR A 82 -1.23 2.92 -8.33
C TYR A 82 -2.06 3.47 -9.49
N ASN A 83 -2.81 2.60 -10.17
CA ASN A 83 -3.64 2.99 -11.31
C ASN A 83 -4.73 4.01 -10.97
N ILE A 84 -5.25 4.00 -9.74
CA ILE A 84 -6.25 4.99 -9.30
C ILE A 84 -5.57 6.31 -8.91
N CYS A 85 -4.35 6.28 -8.38
CA CYS A 85 -3.62 7.48 -7.94
C CYS A 85 -2.97 8.26 -9.09
N ILE A 86 -2.62 7.60 -10.21
CA ILE A 86 -2.07 8.28 -11.40
C ILE A 86 -3.15 8.88 -12.33
N LYS A 87 -4.42 8.55 -12.09
CA LYS A 87 -5.58 9.13 -12.78
C LYS A 87 -6.06 10.38 -12.05
#